data_AF-A0A251SEW9-F1
#
_entry.id   AF-A0A251SEW9-F1
#
_cell.length_a   1.000
_cell.length_b   1.000
_cell.length_c   1.000
_cell.angle_alpha   90.00
_cell.angle_beta   90.00
_cell.angle_gamma   90.00
#
_symmetry.space_group_name_H-M   'P 1'
#
loop_
_entity.id
_entity.type
_entity.pdbx_description
1 polymer ?
#
loop_
_entity_poly.entity_id
_entity_poly.type
_entity_poly.pdbx_seq_one_letter_code
_entity_poly.pdbx_strand_id
1 'polypeptide(L)'
;MKSHKLKSTCETKLKSLATKKGWSECIKCKNSVELAFGCYHIYCRYGLNVIADVDMSFSRVVIERYYGKMTLDFHTNKKILEEVAIIPSKRLRNKIAGFSTHLMKRI
;
A
#
# COMPACT_ATOMS: atom_id res chain seq x y z
N MET A 1 -11.11 -25.44 7.03
CA MET A 1 -9.96 -25.21 7.94
C MET A 1 -10.02 -23.76 8.43
N LYS A 2 -10.63 -23.53 9.60
CA LYS A 2 -10.76 -22.19 10.22
C LYS A 2 -9.61 -22.02 11.20
N SER A 3 -8.70 -21.09 10.93
CA SER A 3 -7.56 -20.80 11.82
C SER A 3 -8.07 -20.18 13.12
N HIS A 4 -8.13 -20.99 14.17
CA HIS A 4 -8.32 -20.52 15.54
C HIS A 4 -7.08 -19.70 15.95
N LYS A 5 -7.23 -18.37 16.05
CA LYS A 5 -6.26 -17.48 16.71
C LYS A 5 -6.14 -17.91 18.18
N LEU A 6 -5.02 -18.51 18.58
CA LEU A 6 -4.62 -18.49 19.98
C LEU A 6 -4.28 -17.04 20.35
N LYS A 7 -5.20 -16.35 21.04
CA LYS A 7 -4.93 -15.05 21.63
C LYS A 7 -3.99 -15.26 22.82
N SER A 8 -2.68 -15.09 22.58
CA SER A 8 -1.67 -15.19 23.63
C SER A 8 -1.69 -13.95 24.53
N THR A 9 -1.28 -14.09 25.79
CA THR A 9 -1.08 -12.97 26.75
C THR A 9 -0.15 -11.86 26.21
N CYS A 10 0.61 -12.15 25.15
CA CYS A 10 1.48 -11.23 24.44
C CYS A 10 0.68 -10.20 23.60
N GLU A 11 -0.52 -10.53 23.08
CA GLU A 11 -1.37 -9.57 22.35
C GLU A 11 -1.79 -8.40 23.25
N THR A 12 -2.00 -8.64 24.56
CA THR A 12 -2.37 -7.59 25.53
C THR A 12 -1.20 -6.64 25.80
N LYS A 13 0.03 -7.18 25.91
CA LYS A 13 1.27 -6.38 26.04
C LYS A 13 1.58 -5.57 24.78
N LEU A 14 1.32 -6.15 23.60
CA LEU A 14 1.48 -5.44 22.32
C LEU A 14 0.49 -4.29 22.16
N LYS A 15 -0.75 -4.45 22.64
CA LYS A 15 -1.77 -3.38 22.63
C LYS A 15 -1.42 -2.22 23.58
N SER A 16 -0.87 -2.50 24.76
CA SER A 16 -0.43 -1.44 25.69
C SER A 16 0.85 -0.72 25.22
N LEU A 17 1.73 -1.42 24.48
CA LEU A 17 2.87 -0.80 23.79
C LEU A 17 2.42 0.06 22.60
N ALA A 18 1.39 -0.37 21.87
CA ALA A 18 0.84 0.35 20.74
C ALA A 18 0.24 1.71 21.14
N THR A 19 -0.51 1.79 22.23
CA THR A 19 -1.05 3.06 22.74
C THR A 19 0.05 4.01 23.19
N LYS A 20 1.15 3.50 23.76
CA LYS A 20 2.30 4.31 24.20
C LYS A 20 3.12 4.88 23.03
N LYS A 21 3.21 4.16 21.91
CA LYS A 21 3.98 4.56 20.71
C LYS A 21 3.14 5.18 19.60
N GLY A 22 1.83 5.34 19.79
CA GLY A 22 0.94 5.90 18.77
C GLY A 22 0.79 4.98 17.55
N TRP A 23 0.71 3.67 17.76
CA TRP A 23 0.43 2.71 16.70
C TRP A 23 -1.09 2.56 16.52
N SER A 24 -1.54 2.52 15.27
CA SER A 24 -2.96 2.37 14.91
C SER A 24 -3.19 1.05 14.17
N GLU A 25 -4.36 0.45 14.34
CA GLU A 25 -4.70 -0.77 13.62
C GLU A 25 -5.11 -0.44 12.19
N CYS A 26 -4.51 -1.13 11.21
CA CYS A 26 -4.93 -0.97 9.83
C CYS A 26 -6.32 -1.57 9.62
N ILE A 27 -7.25 -0.75 9.10
CA ILE A 27 -8.66 -1.12 8.82
C ILE A 27 -8.79 -2.39 7.95
N LYS A 28 -7.78 -2.72 7.14
CA LYS A 28 -7.81 -3.87 6.24
C LYS A 28 -7.04 -5.10 6.73
N CYS A 29 -5.78 -4.98 7.14
CA CYS A 29 -4.98 -6.15 7.55
C CYS A 29 -5.01 -6.45 9.05
N LYS A 30 -5.69 -5.63 9.87
CA LYS A 30 -5.76 -5.77 11.34
C LYS A 30 -4.39 -5.84 12.03
N ASN A 31 -3.33 -5.43 11.33
CA ASN A 31 -1.98 -5.34 11.86
C ASN A 31 -1.76 -3.96 12.49
N SER A 32 -0.97 -3.90 13.55
CA SER A 32 -0.55 -2.63 14.17
C SER A 32 0.46 -1.94 13.26
N VAL A 33 0.13 -0.74 12.80
CA VAL A 33 0.98 0.09 11.94
C VAL A 33 1.31 1.42 12.62
N GLU A 34 2.52 1.90 12.43
CA GLU A 34 2.90 3.24 12.88
C GLU A 34 2.10 4.30 12.11
N LEU A 35 1.59 5.32 12.81
CA LEU A 35 0.88 6.44 12.17
C LEU A 35 1.72 7.14 11.09
N ALA A 36 3.05 7.18 11.25
CA ALA A 36 3.97 7.83 10.33
C ALA A 36 4.14 7.07 8.99
N PHE A 37 4.19 5.74 9.02
CA PHE A 37 4.48 4.92 7.86
C PHE A 37 3.22 4.30 7.24
N GLY A 38 2.20 4.01 8.05
CA GLY A 38 0.98 3.35 7.62
C GLY A 38 1.21 1.89 7.20
N CYS A 39 0.21 1.29 6.56
CA CYS A 39 0.29 -0.08 6.06
C CYS A 39 0.94 -0.15 4.67
N TYR A 40 1.84 -1.12 4.46
CA TYR A 40 2.50 -1.38 3.18
C TYR A 40 1.71 -2.27 2.22
N HIS A 41 0.54 -2.77 2.64
CA HIS A 41 -0.29 -3.61 1.78
C HIS A 41 -1.01 -2.79 0.73
N ILE A 42 -0.78 -3.14 -0.53
CA ILE A 42 -1.47 -2.61 -1.71
C ILE A 42 -2.37 -3.73 -2.22
N TYR A 43 -3.65 -3.45 -2.42
CA TYR A 43 -4.61 -4.43 -2.95
C TYR A 43 -5.07 -4.01 -4.34
N CYS A 44 -4.77 -4.80 -5.37
CA CYS A 44 -5.29 -4.53 -6.71
C CYS A 44 -6.79 -4.87 -6.78
N ARG A 45 -7.60 -3.98 -7.37
CA ARG A 45 -9.06 -4.15 -7.48
C ARG A 45 -9.48 -5.24 -8.48
N TYR A 46 -8.57 -5.62 -9.38
CA TYR A 46 -8.83 -6.54 -10.51
C TYR A 46 -8.14 -7.91 -10.38
N GLY A 47 -7.77 -8.32 -9.17
CA GLY A 47 -7.26 -9.67 -8.91
C GLY A 47 -5.81 -9.92 -9.35
N LEU A 48 -5.02 -8.87 -9.56
CA LEU A 48 -3.58 -9.05 -9.76
C LEU A 48 -2.92 -9.44 -8.43
N ASN A 49 -2.27 -10.60 -8.50
CA ASN A 49 -1.67 -11.34 -7.40
C ASN A 49 -0.87 -10.48 -6.41
N VAL A 50 -1.00 -10.92 -5.16
CA VAL A 50 -0.35 -10.44 -3.94
C VAL A 50 1.12 -10.09 -4.20
N ILE A 51 1.42 -8.79 -4.35
CA ILE A 51 2.79 -8.31 -4.19
C ILE A 51 2.89 -7.87 -2.73
N ALA A 52 3.06 -8.87 -1.85
CA ALA A 52 3.70 -8.63 -0.58
C ALA A 52 5.16 -8.29 -0.94
N ASP A 53 5.59 -7.10 -0.52
CA ASP A 53 6.94 -6.56 -0.67
C ASP A 53 7.28 -5.93 -2.05
N VAL A 54 7.93 -4.77 -1.98
CA VAL A 54 8.48 -3.93 -3.07
C VAL A 54 7.52 -3.10 -3.95
N ASP A 55 7.10 -1.96 -3.39
CA ASP A 55 6.54 -0.72 -3.97
C ASP A 55 6.99 -0.38 -5.43
N MET A 56 8.23 -0.67 -5.81
CA MET A 56 8.80 -0.33 -7.13
C MET A 56 8.38 -1.28 -8.25
N SER A 57 8.12 -2.55 -7.94
CA SER A 57 7.67 -3.53 -8.95
C SER A 57 6.28 -3.18 -9.47
N PHE A 58 5.41 -2.67 -8.60
CA PHE A 58 4.05 -2.30 -8.93
C PHE A 58 3.96 -1.19 -9.99
N SER A 59 4.81 -0.17 -9.92
CA SER A 59 4.80 0.93 -10.89
C SER A 59 5.11 0.46 -12.31
N ARG A 60 6.02 -0.52 -12.46
CA ARG A 60 6.34 -1.12 -13.77
C ARG A 60 5.14 -1.87 -14.34
N VAL A 61 4.50 -2.68 -13.52
CA VAL A 61 3.29 -3.44 -13.90
C VAL A 61 2.14 -2.50 -14.30
N VAL A 62 1.98 -1.36 -13.60
CA VAL A 62 0.97 -0.36 -13.95
C VAL A 62 1.28 0.29 -15.30
N ILE A 63 2.53 0.67 -15.54
CA ILE A 63 2.94 1.28 -16.83
C ILE A 63 2.75 0.29 -17.98
N GLU A 64 3.15 -0.98 -17.82
CA GLU A 64 2.99 -2.01 -18.85
C GLU A 64 1.52 -2.23 -19.25
N ARG A 65 0.59 -2.19 -18.28
CA ARG A 65 -0.83 -2.45 -18.53
C ARG A 65 -1.64 -1.22 -18.93
N TYR A 66 -1.22 -0.04 -18.46
CA TYR A 66 -1.98 1.19 -18.57
C TYR A 66 -1.21 2.30 -19.30
N TYR A 67 -0.21 1.95 -20.11
CA TYR A 67 0.65 2.92 -20.81
C TYR A 67 -0.13 4.06 -21.47
N GLY A 68 -1.21 3.75 -22.20
CA GLY A 68 -2.03 4.77 -22.89
C GLY A 68 -2.87 5.69 -21.98
N LYS A 69 -2.98 5.38 -20.68
CA LYS A 69 -3.67 6.24 -19.70
C LYS A 69 -2.71 7.03 -18.82
N MET A 70 -1.45 6.61 -18.75
CA MET A 70 -0.44 7.25 -17.90
C MET A 70 0.08 8.53 -18.56
N THR A 71 0.28 9.57 -17.75
CA THR A 71 0.73 10.89 -18.21
C THR A 71 2.05 11.28 -17.54
N LEU A 72 2.64 12.41 -17.94
CA LEU A 72 3.81 12.98 -17.25
C LEU A 72 3.44 13.75 -15.98
N ASP A 73 2.13 13.99 -15.75
CA ASP A 73 1.62 14.73 -14.61
C ASP A 73 1.43 13.85 -13.37
N PHE A 74 1.85 14.36 -12.22
CA PHE A 74 1.79 13.64 -10.95
C PHE A 74 0.35 13.47 -10.44
N HIS A 75 -0.48 14.49 -10.58
CA HIS A 75 -1.82 14.51 -9.98
C HIS A 75 -2.75 13.55 -10.73
N THR A 76 -2.63 13.54 -12.05
CA THR A 76 -3.34 12.63 -12.94
C THR A 76 -2.96 11.18 -12.68
N ASN A 77 -1.65 10.88 -12.60
CA ASN A 77 -1.19 9.51 -12.31
C ASN A 77 -1.59 9.04 -10.91
N LYS A 78 -1.61 9.95 -9.92
CA LYS A 78 -2.10 9.63 -8.57
C LYS A 78 -3.57 9.22 -8.57
N LYS A 79 -4.41 9.89 -9.37
CA LYS A 79 -5.84 9.54 -9.50
C LYS A 79 -6.02 8.19 -10.18
N ILE A 80 -5.26 7.90 -11.24
CA ILE A 80 -5.28 6.60 -11.92
C ILE A 80 -4.88 5.48 -10.95
N LEU A 81 -3.86 5.70 -10.11
CA LEU A 81 -3.44 4.72 -9.12
C LEU A 81 -4.52 4.44 -8.05
N GLU A 82 -5.33 5.43 -7.68
CA GLU A 82 -6.47 5.24 -6.78
C GLU A 82 -7.61 4.44 -7.43
N GLU A 83 -7.77 4.51 -8.75
CA GLU A 83 -8.75 3.72 -9.49
C GLU A 83 -8.29 2.27 -9.69
N VAL A 84 -7.00 2.06 -9.93
CA VAL A 84 -6.40 0.74 -10.23
C VAL A 84 -6.17 -0.09 -8.96
N ALA A 85 -5.76 0.55 -7.86
CA ALA A 85 -5.41 -0.15 -6.61
C ALA A 85 -5.86 0.59 -5.35
N ILE A 86 -6.20 -0.20 -4.34
CA ILE A 86 -6.54 0.27 -3.00
C ILE A 86 -5.24 0.43 -2.23
N ILE A 87 -4.75 1.68 -2.15
CA ILE A 87 -3.52 2.05 -1.42
C ILE A 87 -3.90 2.83 -0.15
N PRO A 88 -3.84 2.20 1.04
CA PRO A 88 -4.27 2.82 2.29
C PRO A 88 -3.34 3.96 2.72
N SER A 89 -2.03 3.84 2.49
CA SER A 89 -1.04 4.80 2.98
C SER A 89 -0.76 5.91 1.98
N LYS A 90 -0.96 7.16 2.40
CA LYS A 90 -0.69 8.36 1.59
C LYS A 90 0.76 8.42 1.10
N ARG A 91 1.72 8.06 1.96
CA ARG A 91 3.16 8.07 1.63
C ARG A 91 3.48 7.13 0.46
N LEU A 92 2.96 5.91 0.50
CA LEU A 92 3.17 4.91 -0.56
C LEU A 92 2.52 5.33 -1.87
N ARG A 93 1.29 5.84 -1.80
CA ARG A 93 0.60 6.37 -2.98
C ARG A 93 1.41 7.46 -3.68
N ASN A 94 1.95 8.40 -2.91
CA ASN A 94 2.77 9.48 -3.46
C ASN A 94 4.10 8.94 -4.04
N LYS A 95 4.72 7.95 -3.38
CA LYS A 95 5.97 7.34 -3.84
C LYS A 95 5.78 6.61 -5.19
N ILE A 96 4.73 5.81 -5.31
CA ILE A 96 4.38 5.09 -6.55
C ILE A 96 4.05 6.06 -7.68
N ALA A 97 3.24 7.10 -7.40
CA ALA A 97 2.91 8.13 -8.38
C ALA A 97 4.16 8.86 -8.89
N GLY A 98 5.08 9.24 -7.98
CA GLY A 98 6.33 9.91 -8.33
C GLY A 98 7.31 9.02 -9.08
N PHE A 99 7.40 7.74 -8.72
CA PHE A 99 8.26 6.80 -9.44
C PHE A 99 7.70 6.49 -10.85
N SER A 100 6.37 6.40 -10.97
CA SER A 100 5.70 6.19 -12.26
C SER A 100 5.91 7.38 -13.21
N THR A 101 5.79 8.63 -12.72
CA THR A 101 6.09 9.81 -13.56
C THR A 101 7.57 9.88 -13.95
N HIS A 102 8.49 9.54 -13.03
CA HIS A 102 9.91 9.50 -13.34
C HIS A 102 10.27 8.42 -14.35
N LEU A 103 9.60 7.26 -14.31
CA LEU A 103 9.74 6.23 -15.34
C LEU A 103 9.22 6.72 -16.70
N MET A 104 8.03 7.32 -16.75
CA MET A 104 7.46 7.86 -18.00
C MET A 104 8.32 8.96 -18.62
N LYS A 105 9.07 9.72 -17.83
CA LYS A 105 10.02 10.74 -18.32
C LYS A 105 11.33 10.17 -18.88
N ARG A 106 11.65 8.90 -18.57
CA ARG A 106 12.88 8.23 -19.00
C ARG A 106 12.71 7.34 -20.23
N ILE A 107 11.47 7.00 -20.56
CA ILE A 107 11.09 6.28 -21.79
C ILE A 107 10.99 7.32 -22.90
#